data_AF-A0A7C6ZR30-F1
#
_entry.id   AF-A0A7C6ZR30-F1
#
_cell.length_a   1.000
_cell.length_b   1.000
_cell.length_c   1.000
_cell.angle_alpha   90.00
_cell.angle_beta   90.00
_cell.angle_gamma   90.00
#
_symmetry.space_group_name_H-M   'P 1'
#
loop_
_entity.id
_entity.type
_entity.pdbx_description
1 polymer ?
#
loop_
_entity_poly.entity_id
_entity_poly.type
_entity_poly.pdbx_seq_one_letter_code
_entity_poly.pdbx_strand_id
1 'polypeptide(L)' 'MLSITFEADIEDGIIKIPAEYRPKFRDRATVILLRDDELSAENDDIIAELLDHPVKIKDFRPLSRDKIYVR' A
#
# COMPACT_ATOMS: atom_id res chain seq x y z
N MET A 1 25.55 -7.98 -5.28
CA MET A 1 24.33 -7.54 -6.01
C MET A 1 24.28 -6.02 -5.94
N LEU A 2 24.09 -5.34 -7.06
CA LEU A 2 23.96 -3.88 -7.12
C LEU A 2 22.56 -3.55 -7.63
N SER A 3 21.77 -2.83 -6.83
CA SER A 3 20.44 -2.35 -7.18
C SER A 3 20.48 -0.84 -7.32
N ILE A 4 19.92 -0.31 -8.40
CA ILE A 4 19.79 1.14 -8.63
C ILE A 4 18.31 1.45 -8.76
N THR A 5 17.86 2.43 -7.99
CA THR A 5 16.50 2.99 -8.11
C THR A 5 16.61 4.28 -8.90
N PHE A 6 15.78 4.42 -9.93
CA PHE A 6 15.67 5.64 -10.72
C PHE A 6 14.20 5.86 -11.06
N GLU A 7 13.86 7.12 -11.29
CA GLU A 7 12.55 7.53 -11.80
C GLU A 7 12.65 7.67 -13.33
N ALA A 8 11.65 7.17 -14.04
CA ALA A 8 11.57 7.29 -15.48
C ALA A 8 10.12 7.33 -15.94
N ASP A 9 9.85 8.16 -16.93
CA ASP A 9 8.55 8.19 -17.57
C ASP A 9 8.27 6.90 -18.34
N ILE A 10 7.01 6.48 -18.29
CA ILE A 10 6.50 5.35 -19.07
C ILE A 10 5.98 5.90 -20.40
N GLU A 11 6.75 5.73 -21.47
CA GLU A 11 6.32 6.11 -22.83
C GLU A 11 5.84 4.86 -23.57
N ASP A 12 4.58 4.83 -24.01
CA ASP A 12 3.97 3.70 -24.74
C ASP A 12 4.09 2.34 -24.02
N GLY A 13 4.06 2.34 -22.68
CA GLY A 13 4.24 1.12 -21.87
C GLY A 13 5.69 0.64 -21.76
N ILE A 14 6.66 1.44 -22.22
CA ILE A 14 8.09 1.10 -22.20
C ILE A 14 8.81 1.99 -21.18
N ILE A 15 9.40 1.36 -20.16
CA ILE A 15 10.34 2.02 -19.25
C ILE A 15 11.73 1.99 -19.88
N LYS A 16 12.27 3.16 -20.20
CA LYS A 16 13.61 3.29 -20.80
C LYS A 16 14.66 3.41 -19.70
N ILE A 17 15.64 2.51 -19.68
CA ILE A 17 16.80 2.65 -18.79
C ILE A 17 17.63 3.88 -19.22
N PRO A 18 17.89 4.84 -18.31
CA PRO A 18 18.73 6.00 -18.57
C PRO A 18 20.11 5.61 -19.12
N ALA A 19 20.65 6.43 -20.02
CA ALA A 19 21.88 6.11 -20.77
C ALA A 19 23.09 5.83 -19.85
N GLU A 20 23.14 6.49 -18.69
CA GLU A 20 24.17 6.32 -17.66
C GLU A 20 24.22 4.90 -17.06
N TYR A 21 23.10 4.17 -17.07
CA TYR A 21 22.99 2.83 -16.50
C TYR A 21 23.09 1.70 -17.53
N ARG A 22 22.79 1.97 -18.81
CA ARG A 22 22.88 0.97 -19.90
C ARG A 22 24.18 0.16 -19.95
N PRO A 23 25.39 0.72 -19.78
CA PRO A 23 26.60 -0.10 -19.83
C PRO A 23 26.74 -1.07 -18.65
N LYS A 24 26.03 -0.80 -17.53
CA LYS A 24 26.10 -1.55 -16.27
C LYS A 24 25.04 -2.66 -16.17
N PHE A 25 23.99 -2.63 -16.99
CA PHE A 25 22.90 -3.61 -17.00
C PHE A 25 22.65 -4.10 -18.44
N ARG A 26 22.98 -5.37 -18.73
CA ARG A 26 22.96 -5.91 -20.10
C ARG A 26 21.84 -6.93 -20.36
N ASP A 27 21.56 -7.82 -19.42
CA ASP A 27 20.79 -9.03 -19.74
C ASP A 27 19.46 -9.16 -18.99
N ARG A 28 19.37 -8.66 -17.75
CA ARG A 28 18.18 -8.80 -16.91
C ARG A 28 18.05 -7.65 -15.93
N ALA A 29 16.85 -7.07 -15.85
CA ALA A 29 16.46 -6.09 -14.85
C ALA A 29 15.30 -6.63 -14.02
N THR A 30 15.32 -6.38 -12.72
CA THR A 30 14.16 -6.57 -11.84
C THR A 30 13.47 -5.22 -11.72
N VAL A 31 12.20 -5.14 -12.14
CA VAL A 31 11.41 -3.90 -12.11
C VAL A 31 10.43 -3.97 -10.95
N ILE A 32 10.37 -2.91 -10.15
CA ILE A 32 9.38 -2.72 -9.09
C ILE A 32 8.54 -1.53 -9.52
N LEU A 33 7.25 -1.76 -9.81
CA LEU A 33 6.31 -0.70 -10.14
C LEU A 33 5.63 -0.26 -8.84
N LEU A 34 5.92 0.96 -8.43
CA LEU A 34 5.17 1.65 -7.39
C LEU A 34 4.18 2.55 -8.11
N ARG A 35 2.94 2.53 -7.68
CA ARG A 35 1.90 3.36 -8.24
C ARG A 35 1.51 4.36 -7.17
N ASP A 36 1.59 5.65 -7.50
CA ASP A 36 0.98 6.73 -6.72
C ASP A 36 -0.52 6.77 -7.00
N ASP A 37 -1.15 5.60 -6.92
CA ASP A 37 -2.55 5.62 -6.57
C ASP A 37 -2.54 6.35 -5.22
N GLU A 38 -3.17 7.52 -5.15
CA GLU A 38 -4.17 7.65 -4.11
C GLU A 38 -4.98 6.36 -4.24
N LEU A 39 -4.56 5.31 -3.51
CA LEU A 39 -5.39 4.17 -3.20
C LEU A 39 -6.66 4.87 -2.84
N SER A 40 -7.65 4.79 -3.73
CA SER A 40 -8.95 5.41 -3.56
C SER A 40 -9.24 5.20 -2.10
N ALA A 41 -9.24 6.29 -1.32
CA ALA A 41 -9.26 6.29 0.14
C ALA A 41 -10.62 5.80 0.67
N GLU A 42 -11.24 4.95 -0.14
CA GLU A 42 -12.57 4.43 -0.07
C GLU A 42 -12.54 2.99 0.44
N ASN A 43 -11.40 2.27 0.50
CA ASN A 43 -11.43 0.82 0.81
C ASN A 43 -10.30 0.17 1.64
N ASP A 44 -9.36 0.90 2.27
CA ASP A 44 -8.30 0.23 3.07
C ASP A 44 -8.29 0.56 4.58
N ASP A 45 -9.11 1.50 5.06
CA ASP A 45 -9.26 1.71 6.51
C ASP A 45 -10.41 0.84 7.05
N ILE A 46 -10.06 -0.38 7.46
CA ILE A 46 -10.97 -1.30 8.14
C ILE A 46 -11.63 -0.66 9.37
N ILE A 47 -10.99 0.33 10.02
CA ILE A 47 -11.60 1.05 11.13
C ILE A 47 -12.70 1.97 10.62
N ALA A 48 -12.48 2.69 9.53
CA ALA A 48 -13.50 3.54 8.90
C ALA A 48 -14.71 2.71 8.43
N GLU A 49 -14.48 1.56 7.79
CA GLU A 49 -15.55 0.65 7.36
C GLU A 49 -16.38 0.15 8.57
N LEU A 50 -15.72 -0.22 9.67
CA LEU A 50 -16.40 -0.70 10.87
C LEU A 50 -17.16 0.40 11.63
N LEU A 51 -16.77 1.67 11.45
CA LEU A 51 -17.51 2.81 12.01
C LEU A 51 -18.81 3.07 11.24
N ASP A 52 -18.77 3.01 9.90
CA ASP A 52 -19.95 3.20 9.04
C ASP A 52 -20.85 1.94 9.00
N HIS A 53 -20.24 0.77 9.09
CA HIS A 53 -20.89 -0.54 9.04
C HIS A 53 -20.53 -1.41 10.25
N PRO A 54 -21.04 -1.06 11.44
CA PRO A 54 -20.71 -1.79 12.66
C PRO A 54 -21.21 -3.24 12.60
N VAL A 55 -20.35 -4.17 13.02
CA VAL A 55 -20.69 -5.59 13.09
C VAL A 55 -21.80 -5.80 14.12
N LYS A 56 -22.96 -6.29 13.65
CA LYS A 56 -24.12 -6.57 14.49
C LYS A 56 -24.04 -8.00 15.02
N ILE A 57 -23.65 -8.15 16.27
CA ILE A 57 -23.67 -9.44 16.97
C ILE A 57 -24.93 -9.50 17.83
N LYS A 58 -25.70 -10.59 17.70
CA LYS A 58 -26.86 -10.83 18.55
C LYS A 58 -26.40 -10.93 20.01
N ASP A 59 -27.11 -10.25 20.90
CA ASP A 59 -26.83 -10.22 22.34
C ASP A 59 -25.47 -9.59 22.73
N PHE A 60 -24.89 -8.73 21.87
CA PHE A 60 -23.71 -7.95 22.23
C PHE A 60 -23.98 -7.05 23.43
N ARG A 61 -23.23 -7.25 24.52
CA ARG A 61 -23.30 -6.42 25.72
C ARG A 61 -21.96 -5.71 25.91
N PRO A 62 -21.86 -4.42 25.55
CA PRO A 62 -20.64 -3.67 25.80
C PRO A 62 -20.34 -3.64 27.30
N LEU A 63 -19.07 -3.80 27.66
CA LEU A 63 -18.63 -3.64 29.05
C LEU A 63 -18.86 -2.18 29.47
N SER A 64 -19.42 -1.98 30.66
CA SER A 64 -19.53 -0.64 31.23
C SER A 64 -18.15 -0.10 31.57
N ARG A 65 -17.96 1.21 31.49
CA ARG A 65 -16.67 1.87 31.73
C ARG A 65 -16.07 1.48 33.08
N ASP A 66 -16.91 1.33 34.12
CA ASP A 66 -16.50 0.91 35.46
C ASP A 66 -15.90 -0.51 35.50
N LYS A 67 -16.29 -1.41 34.56
CA LYS A 67 -15.76 -2.78 34.46
C LYS A 67 -14.42 -2.86 33.74
N ILE A 68 -14.05 -1.85 32.97
CA ILE A 68 -12.80 -1.81 32.17
C ILE A 68 -11.62 -1.35 33.03
N TYR A 69 -11.86 -0.50 34.03
CA TYR A 69 -10.82 0.10 34.88
C TYR A 69 -10.54 -0.66 36.19
N VAL A 70 -11.08 -1.87 36.36
CA VAL A 70 -10.73 -2.72 37.51
C VAL A 70 -9.35 -3.31 37.26
N ARG A 71 -8.33 -2.69 37.86
CA ARG A 71 -6.95 -3.19 37.92
C ARG A 71 -6.71 -3.92 39.22
#